data_AF-A0A6F9CZ49-F1
#
_entry.id   AF-A0A6F9CZ49-F1
#
_cell.length_a   1.000
_cell.length_b   1.000
_cell.length_c   1.000
_cell.angle_alpha   90.00
_cell.angle_beta   90.00
_cell.angle_gamma   90.00
#
_symmetry.space_group_name_H-M   'P 1'
#
loop_
_entity.id
_entity.type
_entity.pdbx_description
1 polymer ?
#
loop_
_entity_poly.entity_id
_entity_poly.type
_entity_poly.pdbx_seq_one_letter_code
_entity_poly.pdbx_strand_id
1 'polypeptide(L)'
;MYQVVPGGAGSTVTNAKPINVLGLVLLISAVTAWCYYIGSLRKAELLKTELLDLNKDGYIIHNQAGSIVFRMSFSDRKLTFFIQTVFDNTVQCYRVRWEELVPNLPVEHAMTYNVSHWYGGAETAIQHWPISISGQQAPKPFVTSDIYSNRNGFGGILERYWLSSNATAIKIKVSALSSGLERHREDHARYHDTPYKPNPGEAPCAELSYRVCMGLDITSIHKYMVCRYFQKPNKVPSKAMFRHPIWSTWALNKTDIDQEKLLKYVANIRKHRFNCSHLELDDRYTNRYGEFEFDSAKFPNAAAMFQKLKAGCFLVTLWTHPFVNYDSENFHTCVENGLFVREPTAGGMASGAFWTSTNLEAHDWFTSQLRSLRSKYGVSSFKLDAGETNYLPWQFSTKTPLRDPSTFTCRYTEMAIPYNKRAELRSGYQSQNISCFFRPIDWEYDSEVMEIARKYTAIHESIVAPRVLELAGEVLDTGDPIIRPLWWIATGDETAYKIDSQFLIGDDLMVAPVLEPGKQERDIYLPAGRWQSYKGEQFDIKEPLHLTDYPVDLDEIVYFV
;
A
#
# COMPACT_ATOMS: atom_id res chain seq x y z
N MET A 1 19.00 -11.57 46.11
CA MET A 1 18.95 -11.57 47.59
C MET A 1 17.62 -10.94 47.99
N TYR A 2 16.59 -11.75 48.23
CA TYR A 2 15.37 -11.38 48.98
C TYR A 2 14.85 -12.65 49.68
N GLN A 3 14.55 -12.48 50.96
CA GLN A 3 14.34 -13.51 51.98
C GLN A 3 12.85 -13.50 52.37
N VAL A 4 12.25 -14.68 52.54
CA VAL A 4 10.88 -14.81 53.10
C VAL A 4 11.01 -15.63 54.39
N VAL A 5 10.55 -15.06 55.50
CA VAL A 5 10.45 -15.71 56.81
C VAL A 5 8.99 -16.15 57.02
N PRO A 6 8.71 -17.40 57.44
CA PRO A 6 7.38 -17.79 57.87
C PRO A 6 7.23 -17.58 59.39
N GLY A 7 6.23 -16.78 59.78
CA GLY A 7 5.76 -16.70 61.16
C GLY A 7 4.74 -17.80 61.43
N GLY A 8 5.05 -18.68 62.39
CA GLY A 8 4.08 -19.63 62.93
C GLY A 8 3.42 -19.10 64.20
N ALA A 9 2.18 -19.51 64.44
CA ALA A 9 1.63 -19.74 65.77
C ALA A 9 0.35 -20.58 65.63
N GLY A 10 0.27 -21.67 66.40
CA GLY A 10 -0.86 -22.59 66.37
C GLY A 10 -1.95 -22.29 67.40
N SER A 11 -2.97 -23.16 67.31
CA SER A 11 -3.77 -23.74 68.39
C SER A 11 -5.25 -23.35 68.52
N THR A 12 -6.01 -24.42 68.79
CA THR A 12 -7.32 -24.56 69.44
C THR A 12 -8.61 -24.53 68.61
N VAL A 13 -9.24 -25.70 68.59
CA VAL A 13 -10.61 -26.00 68.17
C VAL A 13 -11.57 -25.48 69.24
N THR A 14 -12.58 -24.70 68.86
CA THR A 14 -13.79 -24.47 69.68
C THR A 14 -15.06 -24.43 68.82
N ASN A 15 -16.15 -24.93 69.41
CA ASN A 15 -17.45 -25.26 68.83
C ASN A 15 -18.13 -24.18 67.95
N ALA A 16 -18.69 -24.59 66.82
CA ALA A 16 -19.50 -23.77 65.93
C ALA A 16 -20.98 -23.63 66.42
N LYS A 17 -21.49 -22.39 66.46
CA LYS A 17 -22.92 -22.07 66.66
C LYS A 17 -23.67 -22.04 65.31
N PRO A 18 -24.99 -22.29 65.28
CA PRO A 18 -25.77 -22.30 64.03
C PRO A 18 -25.85 -20.90 63.39
N ILE A 19 -25.64 -20.85 62.08
CA ILE A 19 -25.63 -19.63 61.26
C ILE A 19 -27.08 -19.14 61.10
N ASN A 20 -27.38 -17.92 61.56
CA ASN A 20 -28.65 -17.22 61.32
C ASN A 20 -28.86 -17.00 59.81
N VAL A 21 -30.12 -16.98 59.34
CA VAL A 21 -30.56 -16.64 57.98
C VAL A 21 -29.75 -15.51 57.32
N LEU A 22 -29.42 -14.43 58.04
CA LEU A 22 -28.58 -13.34 57.50
C LEU A 22 -27.16 -13.80 57.15
N GLY A 23 -26.58 -14.68 57.98
CA GLY A 23 -25.29 -15.32 57.71
C GLY A 23 -25.34 -16.31 56.56
N LEU A 24 -26.48 -17.00 56.35
CA LEU A 24 -26.67 -17.88 55.19
C LEU A 24 -26.73 -17.08 53.88
N VAL A 25 -27.42 -15.94 53.88
CA VAL A 25 -27.48 -15.03 52.72
C VAL A 25 -26.11 -14.44 52.41
N LEU A 26 -25.36 -13.99 53.42
CA LEU A 26 -24.00 -13.48 53.22
C LEU A 26 -23.04 -14.58 52.72
N LEU A 27 -23.20 -15.82 53.17
CA LEU A 27 -22.43 -16.96 52.69
C LEU A 27 -22.74 -17.26 51.22
N ILE A 28 -24.02 -17.27 50.82
CA ILE A 28 -24.42 -17.49 49.42
C ILE A 28 -23.94 -16.34 48.53
N SER A 29 -24.03 -15.09 48.97
CA SER A 29 -23.51 -13.92 48.25
C SER A 29 -21.98 -13.98 48.11
N ALA A 30 -21.26 -14.41 49.16
CA ALA A 30 -19.81 -14.59 49.09
C ALA A 30 -19.43 -15.76 48.16
N VAL A 31 -20.16 -16.87 48.19
CA VAL A 31 -19.92 -18.02 47.30
C VAL A 31 -20.26 -17.69 45.86
N THR A 32 -21.34 -16.96 45.59
CA THR A 32 -21.69 -16.53 44.22
C THR A 32 -20.71 -15.49 43.69
N ALA A 33 -20.28 -14.53 44.50
CA ALA A 33 -19.21 -13.60 44.15
C ALA A 33 -17.87 -14.33 43.92
N TRP A 34 -17.55 -15.33 44.74
CA TRP A 34 -16.35 -16.15 44.59
C TRP A 34 -16.42 -17.07 43.37
N CYS A 35 -17.57 -17.66 43.05
CA CYS A 35 -17.78 -18.45 41.85
C CYS A 35 -17.76 -17.59 40.59
N TYR A 36 -18.28 -16.36 40.64
CA TYR A 36 -18.16 -15.38 39.55
C TYR A 36 -16.71 -14.90 39.40
N TYR A 37 -16.01 -14.66 40.51
CA TYR A 37 -14.60 -14.29 40.53
C TYR A 37 -13.69 -15.42 40.03
N ILE A 38 -13.94 -16.68 40.42
CA ILE A 38 -13.25 -17.87 39.89
C ILE A 38 -13.65 -18.14 38.43
N GLY A 39 -14.90 -17.93 38.03
CA GLY A 39 -15.33 -18.05 36.64
C GLY A 39 -14.69 -16.97 35.75
N SER A 40 -14.53 -15.76 36.28
CA SER A 40 -13.84 -14.63 35.65
C SER A 40 -12.33 -14.80 35.67
N LEU A 41 -11.74 -15.35 36.73
CA LEU A 41 -10.33 -15.72 36.82
C LEU A 41 -10.02 -16.89 35.92
N ARG A 42 -10.89 -17.91 35.81
CA ARG A 42 -10.75 -18.99 34.82
C ARG A 42 -10.92 -18.48 33.40
N LYS A 43 -11.82 -17.53 33.12
CA LYS A 43 -11.89 -16.85 31.82
C LYS A 43 -10.65 -15.99 31.55
N ALA A 44 -10.08 -15.34 32.58
CA ALA A 44 -8.85 -14.56 32.48
C ALA A 44 -7.57 -15.42 32.45
N GLU A 45 -7.58 -16.62 33.03
CA GLU A 45 -6.51 -17.62 33.01
C GLU A 45 -6.58 -18.45 31.72
N LEU A 46 -7.78 -18.72 31.16
CA LEU A 46 -7.95 -19.24 29.80
C LEU A 46 -7.49 -18.24 28.72
N LEU A 47 -7.47 -16.94 29.04
CA LEU A 47 -6.89 -15.88 28.21
C LEU A 47 -5.37 -15.69 28.40
N LYS A 48 -4.73 -16.46 29.29
CA LYS A 48 -3.27 -16.57 29.39
C LYS A 48 -2.80 -17.89 28.78
N THR A 49 -3.01 -18.04 27.47
CA THR A 49 -2.05 -18.84 26.68
C THR A 49 -0.84 -17.94 26.46
N GLU A 50 0.34 -18.34 26.93
CA GLU A 50 1.59 -17.64 26.63
C GLU A 50 1.85 -17.74 25.13
N LEU A 51 1.24 -16.84 24.34
CA LEU A 51 1.41 -16.74 22.89
C LEU A 51 2.80 -16.22 22.50
N LEU A 52 3.72 -16.11 23.46
CA LEU A 52 5.08 -15.63 23.31
C LEU A 52 6.01 -16.52 24.12
N ASP A 53 6.80 -17.34 23.42
CA ASP A 53 7.94 -18.02 24.00
C ASP A 53 9.15 -17.09 23.90
N LEU A 54 9.68 -16.62 25.03
CA LEU A 54 10.91 -15.83 25.09
C LEU A 54 12.02 -16.65 25.72
N ASN A 55 13.15 -16.78 25.04
CA ASN A 55 14.32 -17.48 25.57
C ASN A 55 15.60 -16.66 25.33
N LYS A 56 16.77 -17.18 25.73
CA LYS A 56 18.05 -16.45 25.55
C LYS A 56 18.57 -16.43 24.12
N ASP A 57 18.04 -17.31 23.25
CA ASP A 57 18.48 -17.54 21.87
C ASP A 57 17.40 -17.20 20.82
N GLY A 58 16.22 -16.70 21.23
CA GLY A 58 15.20 -16.15 20.36
C GLY A 58 13.88 -15.85 21.07
N TYR A 59 12.88 -15.56 20.26
CA TYR A 59 11.49 -15.61 20.71
C TYR A 59 10.57 -16.14 19.60
N ILE A 60 9.45 -16.74 20.01
CA ILE A 60 8.44 -17.29 19.11
C ILE A 60 7.09 -16.70 19.49
N ILE A 61 6.35 -16.17 18.51
CA ILE A 61 4.95 -15.78 18.70
C ILE A 61 4.05 -16.85 18.10
N HIS A 62 3.05 -17.25 18.87
CA HIS A 62 2.02 -18.19 18.49
C HIS A 62 0.69 -17.46 18.25
N ASN A 63 -0.14 -17.99 17.36
CA ASN A 63 -1.55 -17.57 17.28
C ASN A 63 -2.38 -18.28 18.35
N GLN A 64 -3.67 -17.92 18.44
CA GLN A 64 -4.63 -18.54 19.35
C GLN A 64 -4.79 -20.06 19.14
N ALA A 65 -4.47 -20.58 17.95
CA ALA A 65 -4.47 -22.01 17.65
C ALA A 65 -3.14 -22.72 18.02
N GLY A 66 -2.19 -22.02 18.64
CA GLY A 66 -0.88 -22.55 19.02
C GLY A 66 0.12 -22.67 17.87
N SER A 67 -0.26 -22.31 16.65
CA SER A 67 0.62 -22.34 15.48
C SER A 67 1.67 -21.24 15.57
N ILE A 68 2.90 -21.54 15.17
CA ILE A 68 3.99 -20.56 15.13
C ILE A 68 3.68 -19.55 14.01
N VAL A 69 3.52 -18.30 14.40
CA VAL A 69 3.25 -17.18 13.52
C VAL A 69 4.53 -16.44 13.16
N PHE A 70 5.42 -16.32 14.14
CA PHE A 70 6.65 -15.55 14.00
C PHE A 70 7.75 -16.19 14.82
N ARG A 71 8.97 -16.24 14.27
CA ARG A 71 10.15 -16.74 14.97
C ARG A 71 11.31 -15.77 14.78
N MET A 72 12.01 -15.51 15.87
CA MET A 72 13.25 -14.76 15.88
C MET A 72 14.33 -15.59 16.57
N SER A 73 15.56 -15.53 16.07
CA SER A 73 16.74 -16.16 16.69
C SER A 73 17.75 -15.08 17.09
N PHE A 74 18.19 -15.07 18.34
CA PHE A 74 19.40 -14.36 18.79
C PHE A 74 20.60 -15.24 18.41
N SER A 75 21.36 -14.86 17.39
CA SER A 75 22.79 -15.28 17.35
C SER A 75 23.53 -14.49 18.43
N ASP A 76 24.66 -14.99 18.97
CA ASP A 76 25.48 -14.38 20.05
C ASP A 76 25.81 -12.88 19.81
N ARG A 77 24.85 -11.98 20.07
CA ARG A 77 24.87 -10.57 19.69
C ARG A 77 24.65 -9.68 20.89
N LYS A 78 25.25 -8.48 20.86
CA LYS A 78 25.02 -7.43 21.84
C LYS A 78 23.97 -6.47 21.30
N LEU A 79 22.72 -6.68 21.68
CA LEU A 79 21.60 -5.86 21.23
C LEU A 79 20.75 -5.39 22.40
N THR A 80 20.04 -4.28 22.19
CA THR A 80 18.94 -3.85 23.07
C THR A 80 17.65 -4.41 22.51
N PHE A 81 16.92 -5.16 23.33
CA PHE A 81 15.65 -5.79 22.98
C PHE A 81 14.52 -5.27 23.85
N PHE A 82 13.40 -4.94 23.22
CA PHE A 82 12.16 -4.57 23.88
C PHE A 82 10.98 -5.25 23.19
N ILE A 83 10.13 -5.90 23.99
CA ILE A 83 8.84 -6.42 23.57
C ILE A 83 7.76 -5.99 24.56
N GLN A 84 6.64 -5.52 24.03
CA GLN A 84 5.48 -5.13 24.80
C GLN A 84 4.23 -5.75 24.18
N THR A 85 3.47 -6.47 25.00
CA THR A 85 2.14 -6.94 24.63
C THR A 85 1.13 -5.81 24.81
N VAL A 86 0.30 -5.60 23.81
CA VAL A 86 -0.77 -4.61 23.76
C VAL A 86 -2.06 -5.36 23.42
N PHE A 87 -3.04 -5.30 24.32
CA PHE A 87 -4.35 -5.89 24.10
C PHE A 87 -5.35 -4.76 23.84
N ASP A 88 -6.11 -4.88 22.76
CA ASP A 88 -7.18 -3.96 22.39
C ASP A 88 -8.40 -4.79 21.96
N ASN A 89 -9.38 -4.89 22.85
CA ASN A 89 -10.58 -5.71 22.65
C ASN A 89 -10.25 -7.17 22.29
N THR A 90 -10.51 -7.57 21.05
CA THR A 90 -10.29 -8.92 20.52
C THR A 90 -8.94 -9.08 19.81
N VAL A 91 -8.13 -8.02 19.74
CA VAL A 91 -6.84 -8.03 19.04
C VAL A 91 -5.69 -7.98 20.04
N GLN A 92 -4.76 -8.93 19.87
CA GLN A 92 -3.52 -8.97 20.62
C GLN A 92 -2.37 -8.58 19.72
N CYS A 93 -1.61 -7.56 20.12
CA CYS A 93 -0.44 -7.06 19.41
C CYS A 93 0.82 -7.20 20.25
N TYR A 94 1.93 -7.50 19.59
CA TYR A 94 3.28 -7.38 20.13
C TYR A 94 3.97 -6.21 19.44
N ARG A 95 4.37 -5.20 20.22
CA ARG A 95 5.27 -4.14 19.77
C ARG A 95 6.69 -4.55 20.09
N VAL A 96 7.52 -4.67 19.08
CA VAL A 96 8.90 -5.13 19.21
C VAL A 96 9.86 -4.05 18.70
N ARG A 97 10.97 -3.86 19.40
CA ARG A 97 12.07 -2.95 19.02
C ARG A 97 13.41 -3.60 19.32
N TRP A 98 14.33 -3.44 18.38
CA TRP A 98 15.69 -3.95 18.39
C TRP A 98 16.64 -2.84 18.02
N GLU A 99 17.74 -2.74 18.74
CA GLU A 99 18.86 -1.86 18.40
C GLU A 99 20.16 -2.66 18.52
N GLU A 100 20.85 -2.82 17.40
CA GLU A 100 22.17 -3.45 17.36
C GLU A 100 23.21 -2.50 17.94
N LEU A 101 24.05 -2.97 18.85
CA LEU A 101 25.08 -2.13 19.49
C LEU A 101 26.42 -2.20 18.75
N VAL A 102 26.58 -3.15 17.83
CA VAL A 102 27.77 -3.31 16.99
C VAL A 102 27.54 -2.73 15.59
N PRO A 103 28.34 -1.74 15.15
CA PRO A 103 28.24 -1.18 13.81
C PRO A 103 28.31 -2.25 12.71
N ASN A 104 27.50 -2.07 11.66
CA ASN A 104 27.47 -2.90 10.44
C ASN A 104 27.01 -4.35 10.61
N LEU A 105 26.62 -4.79 11.81
CA LEU A 105 25.91 -6.07 11.94
C LEU A 105 24.44 -5.88 11.52
N PRO A 106 23.92 -6.74 10.62
CA PRO A 106 22.50 -6.72 10.28
C PRO A 106 21.68 -7.19 11.48
N VAL A 107 20.46 -6.68 11.68
CA VAL A 107 19.45 -7.34 12.53
C VAL A 107 18.53 -8.14 11.61
N GLU A 108 18.50 -9.45 11.78
CA GLU A 108 17.72 -10.36 10.93
C GLU A 108 16.38 -10.66 11.57
N HIS A 109 15.37 -10.93 10.76
CA HIS A 109 14.14 -11.59 11.20
C HIS A 109 13.57 -12.51 10.12
N ALA A 110 13.01 -13.63 10.57
CA ALA A 110 12.47 -14.67 9.73
C ALA A 110 10.96 -14.78 9.94
N MET A 111 10.17 -14.53 8.90
CA MET A 111 8.75 -14.87 8.92
C MET A 111 8.61 -16.35 8.55
N THR A 112 7.92 -17.15 9.36
CA THR A 112 7.70 -18.58 9.07
C THR A 112 6.44 -18.79 8.24
N TYR A 113 6.55 -19.54 7.14
CA TYR A 113 5.53 -19.66 6.08
C TYR A 113 4.72 -20.96 6.08
N ASN A 114 5.09 -21.95 6.89
CA ASN A 114 4.69 -23.34 6.63
C ASN A 114 3.20 -23.67 6.76
N VAL A 115 2.33 -22.74 7.21
CA VAL A 115 0.92 -23.04 7.50
C VAL A 115 -0.06 -21.92 7.08
N SER A 116 0.36 -20.92 6.29
CA SER A 116 -0.52 -19.80 5.96
C SER A 116 -0.15 -19.07 4.67
N HIS A 117 -1.18 -18.61 3.96
CA HIS A 117 -1.08 -17.68 2.83
C HIS A 117 -0.81 -16.25 3.30
N TRP A 118 0.13 -15.55 2.65
CA TRP A 118 0.53 -14.18 2.97
C TRP A 118 0.21 -13.21 1.82
N TYR A 119 -0.08 -11.96 2.18
CA TYR A 119 -0.49 -10.87 1.29
C TYR A 119 0.20 -9.56 1.70
N GLY A 120 0.17 -8.55 0.83
CA GLY A 120 0.74 -7.23 1.09
C GLY A 120 2.19 -7.08 0.60
N GLY A 121 2.95 -6.19 1.22
CA GLY A 121 4.30 -5.86 0.79
C GLY A 121 4.33 -4.81 -0.33
N ALA A 122 5.06 -5.13 -1.40
CA ALA A 122 5.22 -4.25 -2.54
C ALA A 122 4.53 -4.82 -3.78
N GLU A 123 4.16 -3.93 -4.69
CA GLU A 123 3.88 -4.30 -6.08
C GLU A 123 5.12 -4.97 -6.69
N THR A 124 4.93 -5.96 -7.57
CA THR A 124 6.02 -6.59 -8.32
C THR A 124 5.65 -6.78 -9.79
N ALA A 125 6.65 -6.90 -10.66
CA ALA A 125 6.41 -6.99 -12.12
C ALA A 125 5.61 -8.24 -12.52
N ILE A 126 5.72 -9.27 -11.69
CA ILE A 126 4.89 -10.46 -11.72
C ILE A 126 4.34 -10.56 -10.29
N GLN A 127 3.07 -10.23 -10.12
CA GLN A 127 2.40 -10.30 -8.83
C GLN A 127 1.87 -11.72 -8.64
N HIS A 128 2.21 -12.32 -7.50
CA HIS A 128 1.62 -13.58 -7.08
C HIS A 128 0.61 -13.33 -5.96
N TRP A 129 -0.52 -14.03 -6.03
CA TRP A 129 -1.55 -14.00 -5.02
C TRP A 129 -2.00 -15.42 -4.66
N PRO A 130 -1.88 -15.85 -3.39
CA PRO A 130 -1.06 -15.27 -2.32
C PRO A 130 0.40 -15.10 -2.74
N ILE A 131 1.18 -14.39 -1.93
CA ILE A 131 2.62 -14.25 -2.17
C ILE A 131 3.24 -15.66 -2.32
N SER A 132 3.75 -15.94 -3.52
CA SER A 132 4.43 -17.19 -3.83
C SER A 132 5.93 -17.02 -3.59
N ILE A 133 6.54 -18.00 -2.93
CA ILE A 133 7.98 -18.05 -2.65
C ILE A 133 8.56 -19.20 -3.48
N SER A 134 8.85 -18.92 -4.75
CA SER A 134 9.57 -19.87 -5.61
C SER A 134 11.01 -19.40 -5.83
N GLY A 135 11.97 -20.21 -5.37
CA GLY A 135 13.40 -19.95 -5.54
C GLY A 135 14.03 -19.17 -4.39
N GLN A 136 15.37 -19.15 -4.37
CA GLN A 136 16.15 -18.34 -3.44
C GLN A 136 16.39 -16.94 -4.04
N GLN A 137 16.06 -15.90 -3.29
CA GLN A 137 16.42 -14.52 -3.61
C GLN A 137 17.24 -13.94 -2.46
N ALA A 138 18.47 -13.54 -2.76
CA ALA A 138 19.29 -12.84 -1.80
C ALA A 138 18.57 -11.55 -1.31
N PRO A 139 18.68 -11.19 -0.02
CA PRO A 139 18.09 -9.97 0.49
C PRO A 139 18.55 -8.75 -0.30
N LYS A 140 17.59 -7.96 -0.79
CA LYS A 140 17.81 -6.70 -1.50
C LYS A 140 17.06 -5.58 -0.80
N PRO A 141 17.48 -4.31 -0.91
CA PRO A 141 16.80 -3.22 -0.22
C PRO A 141 15.31 -3.16 -0.57
N PHE A 142 14.45 -3.12 0.45
CA PHE A 142 12.99 -3.11 0.34
C PHE A 142 12.50 -1.67 0.17
N VAL A 143 12.74 -1.14 -1.03
CA VAL A 143 12.46 0.24 -1.45
C VAL A 143 11.71 0.25 -2.79
N THR A 144 10.98 1.33 -3.07
CA THR A 144 10.27 1.48 -4.36
C THR A 144 11.25 1.52 -5.52
N SER A 145 10.87 0.89 -6.62
CA SER A 145 11.67 0.74 -7.84
C SER A 145 10.80 0.89 -9.07
N ASP A 146 11.35 1.56 -10.07
CA ASP A 146 10.77 1.59 -11.40
C ASP A 146 10.76 0.17 -12.00
N ILE A 147 9.55 -0.35 -12.19
CA ILE A 147 9.28 -1.72 -12.64
C ILE A 147 9.64 -1.93 -14.11
N TYR A 148 9.68 -0.85 -14.91
CA TYR A 148 9.97 -0.90 -16.33
C TYR A 148 11.46 -1.05 -16.59
N SER A 149 12.28 -0.35 -15.82
CA SER A 149 13.75 -0.45 -15.89
C SER A 149 14.31 -1.60 -15.04
N ASN A 150 13.62 -1.99 -13.97
CA ASN A 150 14.05 -3.05 -13.06
C ASN A 150 12.89 -3.98 -12.69
N ARG A 151 12.58 -4.93 -13.58
CA ARG A 151 11.52 -5.95 -13.35
C ARG A 151 11.77 -6.85 -12.14
N ASN A 152 13.01 -6.93 -11.67
CA ASN A 152 13.40 -7.69 -10.49
C ASN A 152 13.32 -6.86 -9.19
N GLY A 153 12.99 -5.57 -9.27
CA GLY A 153 12.81 -4.69 -8.12
C GLY A 153 11.46 -4.87 -7.41
N PHE A 154 11.25 -4.10 -6.35
CA PHE A 154 9.92 -3.89 -5.75
C PHE A 154 9.32 -2.66 -6.42
N GLY A 155 8.13 -2.73 -7.01
CA GLY A 155 7.53 -1.74 -7.89
C GLY A 155 7.34 -0.33 -7.31
N GLY A 156 6.55 0.48 -8.01
CA GLY A 156 6.33 1.89 -7.64
C GLY A 156 5.62 2.03 -6.31
N ILE A 157 4.74 1.08 -5.97
CA ILE A 157 3.99 1.05 -4.72
C ILE A 157 4.59 0.03 -3.75
N LEU A 158 4.90 0.50 -2.54
CA LEU A 158 5.49 -0.35 -1.50
C LEU A 158 4.89 -0.01 -0.14
N GLU A 159 4.48 -1.04 0.61
CA GLU A 159 4.24 -0.91 2.04
C GLU A 159 4.90 -2.02 2.84
N ARG A 160 5.45 -1.65 3.99
CA ARG A 160 6.05 -2.59 4.94
C ARG A 160 4.98 -3.21 5.85
N TYR A 161 3.97 -3.79 5.21
CA TYR A 161 2.80 -4.39 5.84
C TYR A 161 2.45 -5.70 5.16
N TRP A 162 2.29 -6.74 5.98
CA TRP A 162 1.91 -8.07 5.53
C TRP A 162 0.72 -8.57 6.34
N LEU A 163 -0.14 -9.32 5.67
CA LEU A 163 -1.34 -9.92 6.23
C LEU A 163 -1.34 -11.41 5.92
N SER A 164 -1.84 -12.24 6.82
CA SER A 164 -1.90 -13.68 6.66
C SER A 164 -3.31 -14.22 6.85
N SER A 165 -3.64 -15.27 6.09
CA SER A 165 -4.86 -16.08 6.19
C SER A 165 -5.14 -16.63 7.60
N ASN A 166 -4.13 -16.72 8.47
CA ASN A 166 -4.31 -17.13 9.87
C ASN A 166 -4.65 -15.98 10.84
N ALA A 167 -5.20 -14.87 10.31
CA ALA A 167 -5.55 -13.66 11.05
C ALA A 167 -4.36 -12.96 11.74
N THR A 168 -3.16 -13.07 11.16
CA THR A 168 -1.97 -12.32 11.61
C THR A 168 -1.67 -11.16 10.66
N ALA A 169 -1.32 -10.01 11.22
CA ALA A 169 -0.75 -8.90 10.47
C ALA A 169 0.60 -8.43 11.06
N ILE A 170 1.53 -8.09 10.18
CA ILE A 170 2.85 -7.55 10.54
C ILE A 170 3.01 -6.18 9.90
N LYS A 171 3.42 -5.18 10.69
CA LYS A 171 3.83 -3.87 10.18
C LYS A 171 5.22 -3.53 10.68
N ILE A 172 6.14 -3.23 9.76
CA ILE A 172 7.53 -2.93 10.07
C ILE A 172 7.80 -1.44 9.88
N LYS A 173 8.52 -0.85 10.83
CA LYS A 173 9.07 0.50 10.81
C LYS A 173 10.57 0.42 11.08
N VAL A 174 11.37 0.75 10.07
CA VAL A 174 12.83 0.62 10.09
C VAL A 174 13.46 1.64 9.16
N SER A 175 14.73 1.96 9.38
CA SER A 175 15.52 2.88 8.57
C SER A 175 16.03 2.25 7.28
N ALA A 176 16.58 1.03 7.33
CA ALA A 176 17.13 0.36 6.16
C ALA A 176 16.73 -1.12 6.12
N LEU A 177 15.54 -1.41 5.57
CA LEU A 177 15.05 -2.77 5.37
C LEU A 177 15.64 -3.35 4.08
N SER A 178 16.22 -4.53 4.17
CA SER A 178 16.41 -5.44 3.05
C SER A 178 15.45 -6.62 3.21
N SER A 179 14.90 -7.10 2.11
CA SER A 179 14.02 -8.28 2.11
C SER A 179 14.55 -9.28 1.10
N GLY A 180 14.65 -10.54 1.53
CA GLY A 180 15.06 -11.69 0.75
C GLY A 180 14.14 -12.87 0.99
N LEU A 181 14.33 -13.91 0.18
CA LEU A 181 13.56 -15.14 0.26
C LEU A 181 14.52 -16.34 0.25
N GLU A 182 14.56 -17.11 1.34
CA GLU A 182 15.35 -18.33 1.46
C GLU A 182 14.55 -19.44 2.15
N ARG A 183 13.73 -20.20 1.40
CA ARG A 183 12.73 -21.19 1.93
C ARG A 183 11.64 -20.59 2.85
N HIS A 184 11.88 -19.40 3.38
CA HIS A 184 11.04 -18.52 4.18
C HIS A 184 11.43 -17.07 3.85
N ARG A 185 10.61 -16.08 4.21
CA ARG A 185 10.95 -14.67 3.99
C ARG A 185 11.85 -14.19 5.11
N GLU A 186 13.01 -13.70 4.70
CA GLU A 186 14.04 -13.17 5.58
C GLU A 186 14.14 -11.67 5.33
N ASP A 187 13.94 -10.91 6.39
CA ASP A 187 13.98 -9.46 6.35
C ASP A 187 15.10 -8.99 7.27
N HIS A 188 16.01 -8.20 6.72
CA HIS A 188 17.23 -7.76 7.39
C HIS A 188 17.20 -6.25 7.52
N ALA A 189 17.24 -5.72 8.74
CA ALA A 189 17.60 -4.33 8.97
C ALA A 189 19.13 -4.21 8.87
N ARG A 190 19.65 -3.52 7.85
CA ARG A 190 21.10 -3.41 7.65
C ARG A 190 21.49 -2.18 6.83
N TYR A 191 22.65 -1.60 7.14
CA TYR A 191 23.28 -0.56 6.33
C TYR A 191 24.45 -1.08 5.47
N HIS A 192 25.08 -2.19 5.88
CA HIS A 192 26.17 -2.83 5.14
C HIS A 192 25.71 -3.34 3.77
N ASP A 193 26.53 -3.19 2.74
CA ASP A 193 26.22 -3.51 1.32
C ASP A 193 24.94 -2.85 0.78
N THR A 194 24.50 -1.75 1.39
CA THR A 194 23.41 -0.92 0.88
C THR A 194 23.91 0.50 0.60
N PRO A 195 23.25 1.22 -0.34
CA PRO A 195 23.54 2.63 -0.59
C PRO A 195 23.08 3.54 0.56
N TYR A 196 22.36 3.00 1.54
CA TYR A 196 21.73 3.75 2.62
C TYR A 196 22.63 3.79 3.86
N LYS A 197 22.68 4.96 4.51
CA LYS A 197 23.57 5.25 5.64
C LYS A 197 22.79 5.87 6.80
N PRO A 198 23.26 5.73 8.05
CA PRO A 198 22.71 6.46 9.18
C PRO A 198 22.96 7.98 9.03
N ASN A 199 22.44 8.79 9.97
CA ASN A 199 22.70 10.22 9.92
C ASN A 199 24.20 10.53 10.12
N PRO A 200 24.70 11.67 9.62
CA PRO A 200 26.07 12.09 9.86
C PRO A 200 26.40 12.12 11.37
N GLY A 201 27.47 11.40 11.76
CA GLY A 201 27.90 11.29 13.15
C GLY A 201 27.28 10.14 13.94
N GLU A 202 26.28 9.43 13.39
CA GLU A 202 25.74 8.21 14.01
C GLU A 202 26.52 6.97 13.57
N ALA A 203 26.68 6.01 14.49
CA ALA A 203 27.18 4.70 14.13
C ALA A 203 26.16 3.96 13.23
N PRO A 204 26.60 3.13 12.25
CA PRO A 204 25.72 2.34 11.39
C PRO A 204 25.16 1.11 12.10
N CYS A 205 24.54 1.35 13.25
CA CYS A 205 23.84 0.38 14.08
C CYS A 205 22.42 0.21 13.56
N ALA A 206 22.07 -1.00 13.13
CA ALA A 206 20.75 -1.30 12.61
C ALA A 206 19.69 -1.25 13.74
N GLU A 207 18.54 -0.64 13.44
CA GLU A 207 17.36 -0.66 14.32
C GLU A 207 16.22 -1.36 13.59
N LEU A 208 15.48 -2.23 14.27
CA LEU A 208 14.29 -2.86 13.74
C LEU A 208 13.12 -2.66 14.69
N SER A 209 12.04 -2.01 14.25
CA SER A 209 10.81 -1.88 15.02
C SER A 209 9.62 -2.41 14.24
N TYR A 210 8.77 -3.20 14.86
CA TYR A 210 7.61 -3.78 14.19
C TYR A 210 6.48 -4.09 15.16
N ARG A 211 5.33 -4.39 14.58
CA ARG A 211 4.14 -4.87 15.27
C ARG A 211 3.72 -6.17 14.65
N VAL A 212 3.45 -7.17 15.48
CA VAL A 212 2.76 -8.41 15.09
C VAL A 212 1.42 -8.41 15.81
N CYS A 213 0.32 -8.36 15.09
CA CYS A 213 -1.02 -8.33 15.65
C CYS A 213 -1.82 -9.53 15.16
N MET A 214 -2.61 -10.12 16.04
CA MET A 214 -3.48 -11.25 15.74
C MET A 214 -4.92 -10.91 16.11
N GLY A 215 -5.83 -11.17 15.17
CA GLY A 215 -7.26 -10.96 15.33
C GLY A 215 -8.04 -12.27 15.26
N LEU A 216 -9.36 -12.15 15.08
CA LEU A 216 -10.27 -13.29 14.97
C LEU A 216 -10.23 -13.90 13.56
N ASP A 217 -10.13 -13.06 12.55
CA ASP A 217 -10.14 -13.44 11.14
C ASP A 217 -9.31 -12.44 10.31
N ILE A 218 -8.98 -12.81 9.08
CA ILE A 218 -8.12 -12.03 8.19
C ILE A 218 -8.69 -10.61 7.90
N THR A 219 -10.01 -10.48 7.77
CA THR A 219 -10.65 -9.19 7.48
C THR A 219 -10.63 -8.30 8.71
N SER A 220 -11.04 -8.81 9.88
CA SER A 220 -11.08 -8.02 11.12
C SER A 220 -9.69 -7.54 11.54
N ILE A 221 -8.65 -8.37 11.41
CA ILE A 221 -7.29 -7.93 11.72
C ILE A 221 -6.80 -6.88 10.72
N HIS A 222 -7.15 -6.97 9.44
CA HIS A 222 -6.82 -5.94 8.46
C HIS A 222 -7.49 -4.61 8.81
N LYS A 223 -8.80 -4.61 9.06
CA LYS A 223 -9.56 -3.42 9.47
C LYS A 223 -8.96 -2.76 10.72
N TYR A 224 -8.62 -3.56 11.73
CA TYR A 224 -7.95 -3.08 12.94
C TYR A 224 -6.61 -2.40 12.61
N MET A 225 -5.78 -3.06 11.81
CA MET A 225 -4.46 -2.53 11.46
C MET A 225 -4.55 -1.22 10.68
N VAL A 226 -5.44 -1.15 9.69
CA VAL A 226 -5.71 0.05 8.89
C VAL A 226 -6.18 1.18 9.78
N CYS A 227 -7.23 0.96 10.58
CA CYS A 227 -7.82 1.98 11.43
C CYS A 227 -6.81 2.55 12.45
N ARG A 228 -5.93 1.69 13.01
CA ARG A 228 -5.03 2.10 14.10
C ARG A 228 -3.69 2.63 13.63
N TYR A 229 -3.16 2.12 12.52
CA TYR A 229 -1.75 2.30 12.15
C TYR A 229 -1.53 2.91 10.77
N PHE A 230 -2.57 3.14 9.98
CA PHE A 230 -2.46 3.83 8.69
C PHE A 230 -3.16 5.18 8.76
N GLN A 231 -2.63 6.12 7.98
CA GLN A 231 -3.34 7.37 7.76
C GLN A 231 -4.47 7.12 6.76
N LYS A 232 -5.55 7.89 6.88
CA LYS A 232 -6.71 7.79 5.99
C LYS A 232 -6.65 8.91 4.95
N PRO A 233 -7.21 8.70 3.75
CA PRO A 233 -7.27 9.74 2.74
C PRO A 233 -7.95 10.99 3.31
N ASN A 234 -7.48 12.17 2.91
CA ASN A 234 -8.02 13.43 3.47
C ASN A 234 -9.35 13.87 2.86
N LYS A 235 -9.72 13.33 1.68
CA LYS A 235 -11.00 13.56 1.00
C LYS A 235 -11.23 12.57 -0.14
N VAL A 236 -12.44 12.57 -0.71
CA VAL A 236 -12.70 11.92 -1.99
C VAL A 236 -12.20 12.81 -3.15
N PRO A 237 -11.44 12.28 -4.13
CA PRO A 237 -11.08 12.99 -5.35
C PRO A 237 -12.30 13.44 -6.17
N SER A 238 -12.07 14.15 -7.28
CA SER A 238 -13.14 14.64 -8.14
C SER A 238 -14.02 13.49 -8.66
N LYS A 239 -15.34 13.58 -8.47
CA LYS A 239 -16.32 12.59 -8.96
C LYS A 239 -16.15 12.26 -10.45
N ALA A 240 -15.77 13.25 -11.25
CA ALA A 240 -15.53 13.07 -12.68
C ALA A 240 -14.39 12.10 -13.00
N MET A 241 -13.36 11.99 -12.14
CA MET A 241 -12.24 11.06 -12.32
C MET A 241 -12.67 9.60 -12.12
N PHE A 242 -13.68 9.37 -11.27
CA PHE A 242 -14.25 8.05 -11.06
C PHE A 242 -15.24 7.65 -12.14
N ARG A 243 -15.85 8.62 -12.84
CA ARG A 243 -16.95 8.36 -13.79
C ARG A 243 -16.50 8.28 -15.24
N HIS A 244 -15.55 9.11 -15.63
CA HIS A 244 -15.19 9.28 -17.03
C HIS A 244 -13.76 8.78 -17.29
N PRO A 245 -13.46 8.31 -18.51
CA PRO A 245 -12.12 7.88 -18.87
C PRO A 245 -11.08 9.00 -18.75
N ILE A 246 -9.85 8.59 -18.46
CA ILE A 246 -8.65 9.41 -18.53
C ILE A 246 -7.94 9.07 -19.83
N TRP A 247 -7.81 10.05 -20.72
CA TRP A 247 -7.18 9.87 -22.03
C TRP A 247 -5.75 10.37 -21.96
N SER A 248 -4.76 9.48 -22.09
CA SER A 248 -3.35 9.87 -22.13
C SER A 248 -2.82 9.90 -23.55
N THR A 249 -2.06 10.93 -23.89
CA THR A 249 -1.37 11.01 -25.18
C THR A 249 -0.18 10.05 -25.30
N TRP A 250 0.34 9.53 -24.18
CA TRP A 250 1.48 8.63 -24.15
C TRP A 250 1.25 7.38 -25.01
N ALA A 251 0.08 6.74 -24.88
CA ALA A 251 -0.22 5.47 -25.54
C ALA A 251 -0.03 5.53 -27.07
N LEU A 252 -0.43 6.63 -27.71
CA LEU A 252 -0.36 6.78 -29.18
C LEU A 252 0.85 7.59 -29.65
N ASN A 253 1.21 8.65 -28.93
CA ASN A 253 2.18 9.63 -29.42
C ASN A 253 3.55 9.51 -28.77
N LYS A 254 3.66 8.81 -27.63
CA LYS A 254 4.88 8.74 -26.81
C LYS A 254 5.44 10.16 -26.60
N THR A 255 6.58 10.48 -27.21
CA THR A 255 7.23 11.81 -27.12
C THR A 255 6.95 12.74 -28.30
N ASP A 256 6.35 12.23 -29.38
CA ASP A 256 6.09 12.94 -30.64
C ASP A 256 4.67 13.57 -30.66
N ILE A 257 4.31 14.23 -29.55
CA ILE A 257 3.05 14.98 -29.41
C ILE A 257 3.26 16.47 -29.70
N ASP A 258 2.38 17.08 -30.50
CA ASP A 258 2.37 18.51 -30.79
C ASP A 258 0.94 19.08 -30.72
N GLN A 259 0.79 20.38 -30.92
CA GLN A 259 -0.50 21.06 -30.84
C GLN A 259 -1.54 20.52 -31.83
N GLU A 260 -1.13 20.18 -33.06
CA GLU A 260 -2.07 19.67 -34.08
C GLU A 260 -2.53 18.25 -33.72
N LYS A 261 -1.59 17.38 -33.36
CA LYS A 261 -1.84 16.01 -32.94
C LYS A 261 -2.75 15.95 -31.72
N LEU A 262 -2.53 16.81 -30.72
CA LEU A 262 -3.39 16.89 -29.54
C LEU A 262 -4.83 17.29 -29.90
N LEU A 263 -5.00 18.31 -30.75
CA LEU A 263 -6.31 18.75 -31.20
C LEU A 263 -7.03 17.68 -32.04
N LYS A 264 -6.30 16.95 -32.88
CA LYS A 264 -6.82 15.80 -33.64
C LYS A 264 -7.24 14.66 -32.72
N TYR A 265 -6.44 14.35 -31.71
CA TYR A 265 -6.73 13.33 -30.71
C TYR A 265 -8.05 13.66 -29.98
N VAL A 266 -8.19 14.90 -29.51
CA VAL A 266 -9.42 15.38 -28.85
C VAL A 266 -10.63 15.40 -29.79
N ALA A 267 -10.45 15.77 -31.05
CA ALA A 267 -11.52 15.68 -32.04
C ALA A 267 -11.98 14.22 -32.24
N ASN A 268 -11.07 13.26 -32.18
CA ASN A 268 -11.39 11.83 -32.28
C ASN A 268 -12.17 11.32 -31.05
N ILE A 269 -11.78 11.74 -29.84
CA ILE A 269 -12.52 11.43 -28.60
C ILE A 269 -13.97 11.92 -28.70
N ARG A 270 -14.16 13.15 -29.20
CA ARG A 270 -15.51 13.73 -29.42
C ARG A 270 -16.29 12.99 -30.50
N LYS A 271 -15.63 12.58 -31.59
CA LYS A 271 -16.25 11.78 -32.66
C LYS A 271 -16.86 10.49 -32.12
N HIS A 272 -16.20 9.86 -31.14
CA HIS A 272 -16.66 8.65 -30.44
C HIS A 272 -17.56 8.93 -29.23
N ARG A 273 -18.04 10.18 -29.06
CA ARG A 273 -19.01 10.61 -28.04
C ARG A 273 -18.53 10.56 -26.59
N PHE A 274 -17.22 10.55 -26.36
CA PHE A 274 -16.61 10.68 -25.02
C PHE A 274 -16.47 12.16 -24.60
N ASN A 275 -17.60 12.86 -24.49
CA ASN A 275 -17.63 14.28 -24.17
C ASN A 275 -17.22 14.55 -22.72
N CYS A 276 -16.58 15.70 -22.45
CA CYS A 276 -16.19 16.14 -21.10
C CYS A 276 -15.23 15.20 -20.34
N SER A 277 -14.42 14.42 -21.06
CA SER A 277 -13.44 13.50 -20.47
C SER A 277 -12.21 14.21 -19.92
N HIS A 278 -11.43 13.50 -19.10
CA HIS A 278 -10.14 13.98 -18.63
C HIS A 278 -9.06 13.70 -19.68
N LEU A 279 -8.20 14.69 -19.96
CA LEU A 279 -7.11 14.55 -20.92
C LEU A 279 -5.78 14.75 -20.20
N GLU A 280 -4.86 13.83 -20.38
CA GLU A 280 -3.48 13.97 -19.92
C GLU A 280 -2.56 14.17 -21.12
N LEU A 281 -1.74 15.22 -21.04
CA LEU A 281 -0.67 15.48 -21.99
C LEU A 281 0.67 14.98 -21.42
N ASP A 282 1.20 13.97 -22.08
CA ASP A 282 2.34 13.11 -21.73
C ASP A 282 3.07 12.76 -23.06
N ASP A 283 4.39 12.69 -23.23
CA ASP A 283 5.54 13.36 -22.59
C ASP A 283 6.09 14.40 -23.60
N ARG A 284 7.10 15.21 -23.24
CA ARG A 284 7.85 16.11 -24.14
C ARG A 284 6.98 17.20 -24.77
N TYR A 285 6.00 17.70 -24.03
CA TYR A 285 5.39 19.01 -24.33
C TYR A 285 6.35 20.18 -24.07
N THR A 286 7.41 19.92 -23.30
CA THR A 286 8.56 20.80 -23.06
C THR A 286 9.70 20.49 -24.02
N ASN A 287 10.65 21.42 -24.16
CA ASN A 287 11.81 21.25 -25.05
C ASN A 287 12.89 20.34 -24.41
N ARG A 288 13.11 20.44 -23.10
CA ARG A 288 13.99 19.55 -22.31
C ARG A 288 13.31 19.05 -21.04
N TYR A 289 13.81 17.95 -20.50
CA TYR A 289 13.42 17.43 -19.19
C TYR A 289 13.97 18.33 -18.09
N GLY A 290 13.11 18.70 -17.13
CA GLY A 290 13.40 19.70 -16.11
C GLY A 290 12.96 21.12 -16.44
N GLU A 291 12.36 21.33 -17.60
CA GLU A 291 11.70 22.59 -17.96
C GLU A 291 10.22 22.55 -17.60
N PHE A 292 9.63 23.72 -17.36
CA PHE A 292 8.23 23.88 -16.99
C PHE A 292 7.55 24.91 -17.89
N GLU A 293 7.83 24.78 -19.19
CA GLU A 293 7.34 25.66 -20.24
C GLU A 293 7.08 24.84 -21.51
N PHE A 294 6.06 25.23 -22.27
CA PHE A 294 5.74 24.57 -23.53
C PHE A 294 6.80 24.88 -24.58
N ASP A 295 7.23 23.84 -25.30
CA ASP A 295 8.08 24.00 -26.48
C ASP A 295 7.28 24.77 -27.55
N SER A 296 7.68 26.03 -27.79
CA SER A 296 7.02 26.90 -28.76
C SER A 296 7.07 26.39 -30.21
N ALA A 297 8.01 25.50 -30.55
CA ALA A 297 8.04 24.87 -31.87
C ALA A 297 6.93 23.82 -32.02
N LYS A 298 6.67 23.03 -30.97
CA LYS A 298 5.61 22.00 -30.95
C LYS A 298 4.23 22.58 -30.61
N PHE A 299 4.20 23.60 -29.76
CA PHE A 299 2.99 24.23 -29.23
C PHE A 299 3.04 25.77 -29.38
N PRO A 300 3.04 26.29 -30.62
CA PRO A 300 3.23 27.72 -30.88
C PRO A 300 2.15 28.61 -30.27
N ASN A 301 0.96 28.06 -29.97
CA ASN A 301 -0.16 28.80 -29.37
C ASN A 301 -0.79 28.01 -28.21
N ALA A 302 0.03 27.48 -27.29
CA ALA A 302 -0.42 26.66 -26.16
C ALA A 302 -1.58 27.30 -25.37
N ALA A 303 -1.56 28.61 -25.08
CA ALA A 303 -2.64 29.28 -24.35
C ALA A 303 -3.99 29.22 -25.09
N ALA A 304 -3.99 29.49 -26.39
CA ALA A 304 -5.20 29.41 -27.22
C ALA A 304 -5.68 27.95 -27.38
N MET A 305 -4.75 27.00 -27.46
CA MET A 305 -5.06 25.57 -27.46
C MET A 305 -5.80 25.17 -26.18
N PHE A 306 -5.30 25.53 -25.00
CA PHE A 306 -5.95 25.23 -23.72
C PHE A 306 -7.33 25.91 -23.60
N GLN A 307 -7.48 27.15 -24.08
CA GLN A 307 -8.79 27.80 -24.13
C GLN A 307 -9.79 27.01 -24.99
N LYS A 308 -9.35 26.53 -26.17
CA LYS A 308 -10.16 25.69 -27.07
C LYS A 308 -10.53 24.35 -26.42
N LEU A 309 -9.58 23.69 -25.75
CA LEU A 309 -9.81 22.44 -25.03
C LEU A 309 -10.84 22.62 -23.91
N LYS A 310 -10.69 23.68 -23.10
CA LYS A 310 -11.61 24.03 -22.04
C LYS A 310 -13.02 24.34 -22.57
N ALA A 311 -13.13 25.07 -23.68
CA ALA A 311 -14.42 25.33 -24.34
C ALA A 311 -15.07 24.04 -24.86
N GLY A 312 -14.25 23.04 -25.21
CA GLY A 312 -14.68 21.68 -25.55
C GLY A 312 -14.95 20.78 -24.34
N CYS A 313 -14.95 21.31 -23.11
CA CYS A 313 -15.14 20.59 -21.86
C CYS A 313 -13.99 19.64 -21.46
N PHE A 314 -12.81 19.76 -22.06
CA PHE A 314 -11.64 18.96 -21.68
C PHE A 314 -10.85 19.67 -20.58
N LEU A 315 -10.59 18.95 -19.50
CA LEU A 315 -9.71 19.37 -18.42
C LEU A 315 -8.39 18.64 -18.55
N VAL A 316 -7.31 19.42 -18.69
CA VAL A 316 -5.99 18.90 -19.04
C VAL A 316 -5.11 18.75 -17.81
N THR A 317 -4.61 17.54 -17.56
CA THR A 317 -3.45 17.26 -16.70
C THR A 317 -2.17 17.28 -17.53
N LEU A 318 -1.06 17.69 -16.90
CA LEU A 318 0.27 17.57 -17.49
C LEU A 318 1.06 16.49 -16.76
N TRP A 319 1.76 15.66 -17.52
CA TRP A 319 2.82 14.81 -16.99
C TRP A 319 3.96 15.68 -16.44
N THR A 320 4.50 15.31 -15.29
CA THR A 320 5.68 15.93 -14.68
C THR A 320 6.51 14.87 -13.96
N HIS A 321 7.79 15.17 -13.77
CA HIS A 321 8.77 14.29 -13.17
C HIS A 321 9.79 15.10 -12.35
N PRO A 322 10.61 14.47 -11.50
CA PRO A 322 11.55 15.15 -10.61
C PRO A 322 12.98 15.33 -11.16
N PHE A 323 13.17 15.12 -12.47
CA PHE A 323 14.51 15.16 -13.08
C PHE A 323 14.77 16.50 -13.78
N VAL A 324 16.00 16.98 -13.73
CA VAL A 324 16.48 18.15 -14.49
C VAL A 324 17.73 17.74 -15.27
N ASN A 325 17.64 17.78 -16.60
CA ASN A 325 18.77 17.44 -17.45
C ASN A 325 19.83 18.55 -17.46
N TYR A 326 21.09 18.19 -17.73
CA TYR A 326 22.22 19.12 -17.80
C TYR A 326 22.03 20.24 -18.84
N ASP A 327 21.28 19.97 -19.90
CA ASP A 327 21.00 20.90 -20.98
C ASP A 327 19.69 21.70 -20.79
N SER A 328 19.03 21.56 -19.64
CA SER A 328 17.87 22.38 -19.27
C SER A 328 18.33 23.77 -18.82
N GLU A 329 17.56 24.80 -19.20
CA GLU A 329 17.77 26.17 -18.71
C GLU A 329 17.69 26.26 -17.17
N ASN A 330 16.91 25.38 -16.53
CA ASN A 330 16.75 25.35 -15.07
C ASN A 330 17.93 24.70 -14.34
N PHE A 331 18.82 24.01 -15.06
CA PHE A 331 19.89 23.23 -14.44
C PHE A 331 20.80 24.11 -13.58
N HIS A 332 21.37 25.17 -14.17
CA HIS A 332 22.27 26.08 -13.46
C HIS A 332 21.62 26.73 -12.23
N THR A 333 20.39 27.21 -12.36
CA THR A 333 19.63 27.77 -11.24
C THR A 333 19.44 26.75 -10.11
N CYS A 334 19.14 25.49 -10.43
CA CYS A 334 19.00 24.44 -9.42
C CYS A 334 20.34 24.11 -8.73
N VAL A 335 21.46 24.19 -9.45
CA VAL A 335 22.82 24.04 -8.87
C VAL A 335 23.12 25.17 -7.90
N GLU A 336 22.96 26.42 -8.34
CA GLU A 336 23.27 27.61 -7.54
C GLU A 336 22.46 27.67 -6.25
N ASN A 337 21.19 27.25 -6.30
CA ASN A 337 20.31 27.19 -5.14
C ASN A 337 20.44 25.88 -4.33
N GLY A 338 21.33 24.97 -4.73
CA GLY A 338 21.57 23.72 -4.00
C GLY A 338 20.34 22.80 -3.91
N LEU A 339 19.53 22.75 -4.96
CA LEU A 339 18.25 22.03 -4.98
C LEU A 339 18.41 20.52 -5.23
N PHE A 340 19.58 20.08 -5.70
CA PHE A 340 19.83 18.70 -6.09
C PHE A 340 20.29 17.78 -4.96
N VAL A 341 19.98 16.49 -5.12
CA VAL A 341 20.68 15.39 -4.42
C VAL A 341 22.15 15.38 -4.85
N ARG A 342 23.08 15.19 -3.90
CA ARG A 342 24.53 15.25 -4.14
C ARG A 342 25.18 13.88 -4.05
N GLU A 343 26.14 13.59 -4.92
CA GLU A 343 27.01 12.42 -4.83
C GLU A 343 28.33 12.79 -4.11
N PRO A 344 28.77 12.08 -3.06
CA PRO A 344 29.93 12.49 -2.24
C PRO A 344 31.32 12.32 -2.90
N THR A 345 31.50 11.35 -3.80
CA THR A 345 32.84 10.88 -4.23
C THR A 345 33.34 11.45 -5.55
N ALA A 346 32.48 12.10 -6.33
CA ALA A 346 32.90 13.07 -7.32
C ALA A 346 32.57 14.45 -6.75
N GLY A 347 33.43 15.46 -6.92
CA GLY A 347 33.01 16.85 -6.73
C GLY A 347 31.96 17.30 -7.77
N GLY A 348 31.04 16.42 -8.15
CA GLY A 348 30.11 16.49 -9.27
C GLY A 348 28.75 15.91 -8.92
N MET A 349 27.74 16.33 -9.70
CA MET A 349 26.33 16.00 -9.50
C MET A 349 25.99 14.63 -10.06
N ALA A 350 25.00 13.96 -9.47
CA ALA A 350 24.45 12.71 -9.97
C ALA A 350 24.04 12.81 -11.46
N SER A 351 24.36 11.78 -12.24
CA SER A 351 23.92 11.61 -13.63
C SER A 351 22.40 11.70 -13.73
N GLY A 352 21.89 12.81 -14.27
CA GLY A 352 20.47 13.18 -14.22
C GLY A 352 20.14 13.84 -12.89
N ALA A 353 20.19 15.17 -12.83
CA ALA A 353 20.10 15.87 -11.56
C ALA A 353 18.67 15.80 -11.00
N PHE A 354 18.55 15.15 -9.84
CA PHE A 354 17.29 14.98 -9.12
C PHE A 354 17.13 16.10 -8.11
N TRP A 355 16.07 16.90 -8.20
CA TRP A 355 15.80 17.92 -7.17
C TRP A 355 15.14 17.26 -5.95
N THR A 356 15.59 17.57 -4.74
CA THR A 356 15.14 16.83 -3.55
C THR A 356 13.86 17.41 -2.95
N SER A 357 12.79 16.61 -2.88
CA SER A 357 11.57 16.92 -2.11
C SER A 357 11.81 17.01 -0.60
N THR A 358 13.00 16.65 -0.12
CA THR A 358 13.41 16.76 1.28
C THR A 358 14.00 18.13 1.63
N ASN A 359 14.18 19.02 0.66
CA ASN A 359 14.59 20.42 0.87
C ASN A 359 13.35 21.31 0.66
N LEU A 360 13.00 22.12 1.67
CA LEU A 360 11.87 23.04 1.59
C LEU A 360 12.01 24.03 0.42
N GLU A 361 13.23 24.52 0.13
CA GLU A 361 13.48 25.43 -1.00
C GLU A 361 13.21 24.75 -2.34
N ALA A 362 13.57 23.47 -2.47
CA ALA A 362 13.37 22.73 -3.70
C ALA A 362 11.89 22.34 -3.89
N HIS A 363 11.21 21.98 -2.79
CA HIS A 363 9.76 21.85 -2.72
C HIS A 363 9.06 23.13 -3.22
N ASP A 364 9.44 24.27 -2.69
CA ASP A 364 8.81 25.56 -3.01
C ASP A 364 9.09 25.98 -4.45
N TRP A 365 10.32 25.77 -4.93
CA TRP A 365 10.70 25.99 -6.32
C TRP A 365 9.84 25.15 -7.26
N PHE A 366 9.79 23.82 -7.10
CA PHE A 366 8.99 22.96 -7.97
C PHE A 366 7.50 23.30 -7.91
N THR A 367 6.97 23.56 -6.70
CA THR A 367 5.58 23.98 -6.53
C THR A 367 5.30 25.32 -7.23
N SER A 368 6.26 26.24 -7.27
CA SER A 368 6.13 27.50 -8.01
C SER A 368 6.06 27.28 -9.52
N GLN A 369 6.85 26.34 -10.06
CA GLN A 369 6.82 25.98 -11.48
C GLN A 369 5.46 25.41 -11.88
N LEU A 370 4.93 24.45 -11.10
CA LEU A 370 3.59 23.89 -11.33
C LEU A 370 2.49 24.96 -11.24
N ARG A 371 2.58 25.88 -10.27
CA ARG A 371 1.64 27.01 -10.16
C ARG A 371 1.71 27.95 -11.37
N SER A 372 2.90 28.18 -11.93
CA SER A 372 3.11 28.97 -13.14
C SER A 372 2.39 28.35 -14.34
N LEU A 373 2.59 27.04 -14.59
CA LEU A 373 1.91 26.31 -15.66
C LEU A 373 0.37 26.42 -15.56
N ARG A 374 -0.18 26.28 -14.35
CA ARG A 374 -1.62 26.46 -14.11
C ARG A 374 -2.09 27.88 -14.40
N SER A 375 -1.33 28.87 -13.96
CA SER A 375 -1.71 30.28 -14.11
C SER A 375 -1.63 30.75 -15.56
N LYS A 376 -0.60 30.31 -16.29
CA LYS A 376 -0.35 30.71 -17.68
C LYS A 376 -1.28 30.01 -18.68
N TYR A 377 -1.52 28.72 -18.49
CA TYR A 377 -2.23 27.89 -19.48
C TYR A 377 -3.60 27.39 -19.02
N GLY A 378 -3.93 27.45 -17.73
CA GLY A 378 -5.16 26.87 -17.20
C GLY A 378 -5.10 25.36 -17.01
N VAL A 379 -3.91 24.81 -16.75
CA VAL A 379 -3.70 23.39 -16.39
C VAL A 379 -4.56 23.02 -15.18
N SER A 380 -5.25 21.88 -15.26
CA SER A 380 -6.21 21.44 -14.26
C SER A 380 -5.56 20.71 -13.08
N SER A 381 -4.55 19.87 -13.36
CA SER A 381 -3.80 19.09 -12.36
C SER A 381 -2.53 18.49 -13.02
N PHE A 382 -1.85 17.57 -12.35
CA PHE A 382 -0.62 16.92 -12.83
C PHE A 382 -0.64 15.41 -12.58
N LYS A 383 0.04 14.65 -13.45
CA LYS A 383 0.55 13.31 -13.16
C LYS A 383 1.99 13.45 -12.70
N LEU A 384 2.25 13.09 -11.45
CA LEU A 384 3.59 13.06 -10.89
C LEU A 384 4.16 11.67 -11.11
N ASP A 385 4.91 11.55 -12.19
CA ASP A 385 5.57 10.32 -12.58
C ASP A 385 6.95 10.20 -11.90
N ALA A 386 7.52 9.01 -11.92
CA ALA A 386 8.73 8.66 -11.18
C ALA A 386 8.58 8.84 -9.66
N GLY A 387 9.69 9.20 -8.98
CA GLY A 387 9.73 9.36 -7.52
C GLY A 387 10.07 8.09 -6.74
N GLU A 388 10.38 6.99 -7.41
CA GLU A 388 10.87 5.76 -6.80
C GLU A 388 12.25 5.98 -6.18
N THR A 389 12.49 5.26 -5.08
CA THR A 389 13.72 5.37 -4.30
C THR A 389 14.94 4.83 -5.07
N ASN A 390 14.74 3.90 -6.01
CA ASN A 390 15.81 3.34 -6.84
C ASN A 390 16.45 4.37 -7.81
N TYR A 391 15.82 5.52 -8.02
CA TYR A 391 16.45 6.61 -8.79
C TYR A 391 17.50 7.40 -8.00
N LEU A 392 17.57 7.22 -6.67
CA LEU A 392 18.66 7.78 -5.89
C LEU A 392 19.98 7.08 -6.26
N PRO A 393 21.07 7.84 -6.49
CA PRO A 393 22.38 7.27 -6.75
C PRO A 393 22.85 6.32 -5.64
N TRP A 394 23.76 5.42 -5.98
CA TRP A 394 24.32 4.48 -4.99
C TRP A 394 25.01 5.20 -3.83
N GLN A 395 25.67 6.32 -4.09
CA GLN A 395 26.16 7.22 -3.05
C GLN A 395 25.44 8.54 -3.17
N PHE A 396 24.65 8.89 -2.16
CA PHE A 396 23.90 10.15 -2.18
C PHE A 396 23.91 10.83 -0.82
N SER A 397 23.68 12.13 -0.84
CA SER A 397 23.40 12.95 0.33
C SER A 397 22.31 13.97 -0.01
N THR A 398 21.42 14.19 0.94
CA THR A 398 20.34 15.16 0.90
C THR A 398 20.59 16.24 1.95
N LYS A 399 20.06 17.46 1.73
CA LYS A 399 20.19 18.57 2.70
C LYS A 399 19.67 18.17 4.10
N THR A 400 18.57 17.42 4.13
CA THR A 400 18.07 16.73 5.32
C THR A 400 18.32 15.23 5.14
N PRO A 401 19.17 14.60 5.97
CA PRO A 401 19.46 13.17 5.86
C PRO A 401 18.21 12.30 5.87
N LEU A 402 18.19 11.31 4.97
CA LEU A 402 17.10 10.34 4.88
C LEU A 402 17.43 9.10 5.70
N ARG A 403 16.89 9.01 6.91
CA ARG A 403 17.03 7.81 7.76
C ARG A 403 16.31 6.61 7.15
N ASP A 404 15.13 6.81 6.58
CA ASP A 404 14.44 5.82 5.74
C ASP A 404 14.45 6.33 4.30
N PRO A 405 15.12 5.66 3.36
CA PRO A 405 15.25 6.16 1.99
C PRO A 405 13.91 6.25 1.27
N SER A 406 12.92 5.41 1.62
CA SER A 406 11.57 5.48 1.06
C SER A 406 10.81 6.74 1.47
N THR A 407 11.31 7.50 2.46
CA THR A 407 10.81 8.85 2.78
C THR A 407 10.90 9.78 1.57
N PHE A 408 11.88 9.57 0.68
CA PHE A 408 11.99 10.30 -0.57
C PHE A 408 10.73 10.19 -1.43
N THR A 409 10.27 8.96 -1.68
CA THR A 409 9.04 8.69 -2.43
C THR A 409 7.84 9.32 -1.73
N CYS A 410 7.73 9.14 -0.41
CA CYS A 410 6.68 9.77 0.40
C CYS A 410 6.65 11.30 0.19
N ARG A 411 7.78 12.00 0.35
CA ARG A 411 7.88 13.46 0.14
C ARG A 411 7.57 13.89 -1.30
N TYR A 412 7.99 13.11 -2.28
CA TYR A 412 7.64 13.41 -3.68
C TYR A 412 6.13 13.28 -3.92
N THR A 413 5.49 12.24 -3.38
CA THR A 413 4.03 12.06 -3.53
C THR A 413 3.22 13.14 -2.81
N GLU A 414 3.71 13.66 -1.69
CA GLU A 414 3.07 14.77 -0.96
C GLU A 414 2.94 16.04 -1.82
N MET A 415 3.81 16.24 -2.83
CA MET A 415 3.73 17.35 -3.79
C MET A 415 2.41 17.38 -4.58
N ALA A 416 1.72 16.24 -4.69
CA ALA A 416 0.43 16.15 -5.37
C ALA A 416 -0.75 16.65 -4.51
N ILE A 417 -0.60 16.80 -3.18
CA ILE A 417 -1.68 17.16 -2.26
C ILE A 417 -2.46 18.42 -2.70
N PRO A 418 -1.82 19.52 -3.13
CA PRO A 418 -2.54 20.71 -3.61
C PRO A 418 -3.38 20.48 -4.87
N TYR A 419 -3.11 19.41 -5.62
CA TYR A 419 -3.70 19.08 -6.93
C TYR A 419 -4.54 17.79 -6.90
N ASN A 420 -4.58 17.09 -5.77
CA ASN A 420 -5.15 15.74 -5.58
C ASN A 420 -6.64 15.57 -5.92
N LYS A 421 -7.36 16.64 -6.31
CA LYS A 421 -8.69 16.46 -6.92
C LYS A 421 -8.63 15.63 -8.21
N ARG A 422 -7.55 15.75 -8.98
CA ARG A 422 -7.35 15.11 -10.29
C ARG A 422 -5.87 14.73 -10.51
N ALA A 423 -5.09 14.63 -9.44
CA ALA A 423 -3.68 14.28 -9.61
C ALA A 423 -3.53 12.76 -9.65
N GLU A 424 -2.53 12.34 -10.39
CA GLU A 424 -2.14 10.95 -10.56
C GLU A 424 -0.71 10.79 -10.07
N LEU A 425 -0.42 9.62 -9.50
CA LEU A 425 0.90 9.26 -8.97
C LEU A 425 1.31 7.90 -9.55
N ARG A 426 2.61 7.71 -9.83
CA ARG A 426 3.14 6.38 -10.18
C ARG A 426 3.68 5.63 -8.97
N SER A 427 4.39 6.33 -8.09
CA SER A 427 5.06 5.72 -6.93
C SER A 427 4.41 6.12 -5.60
N GLY A 428 4.57 5.30 -4.56
CA GLY A 428 3.92 5.50 -3.26
C GLY A 428 4.54 4.68 -2.13
N TYR A 429 4.81 5.36 -1.01
CA TYR A 429 5.22 4.76 0.27
C TYR A 429 4.58 5.55 1.41
N GLN A 430 3.84 4.86 2.29
CA GLN A 430 3.04 5.50 3.35
C GLN A 430 2.14 6.66 2.86
N SER A 431 1.60 6.51 1.65
CA SER A 431 0.89 7.57 0.91
C SER A 431 -0.63 7.50 1.04
N GLN A 432 -1.18 6.70 1.96
CA GLN A 432 -2.64 6.47 2.07
C GLN A 432 -3.43 7.73 2.45
N ASN A 433 -2.78 8.75 3.02
CA ASN A 433 -3.38 10.06 3.29
C ASN A 433 -3.54 10.93 2.03
N ILE A 434 -2.83 10.60 0.96
CA ILE A 434 -2.84 11.34 -0.30
C ILE A 434 -3.98 10.80 -1.16
N SER A 435 -5.06 11.56 -1.21
CA SER A 435 -6.24 11.27 -2.04
C SER A 435 -5.96 11.47 -3.54
N CYS A 436 -5.08 10.64 -4.13
CA CYS A 436 -4.74 10.62 -5.55
C CYS A 436 -5.02 9.24 -6.15
N PHE A 437 -5.13 9.18 -7.48
CA PHE A 437 -5.15 7.91 -8.20
C PHE A 437 -3.70 7.45 -8.42
N PHE A 438 -3.44 6.17 -8.21
CA PHE A 438 -2.18 5.54 -8.61
C PHE A 438 -2.40 4.85 -9.95
N ARG A 439 -1.70 5.30 -11.00
CA ARG A 439 -1.84 4.75 -12.36
C ARG A 439 -0.55 4.05 -12.77
N PRO A 440 -0.54 2.71 -12.77
CA PRO A 440 0.68 1.96 -13.03
C PRO A 440 0.96 1.76 -14.52
N ILE A 441 -0.04 1.51 -15.38
CA ILE A 441 0.15 1.11 -16.79
C ILE A 441 -0.88 1.78 -17.70
N ASP A 442 -0.43 2.09 -18.93
CA ASP A 442 -1.27 2.53 -20.05
C ASP A 442 -1.49 1.42 -21.07
N TRP A 443 -2.70 1.37 -21.64
CA TRP A 443 -3.07 0.43 -22.69
C TRP A 443 -3.22 1.14 -24.04
N GLU A 444 -2.84 0.44 -25.10
CA GLU A 444 -3.05 0.86 -26.49
C GLU A 444 -4.39 0.30 -26.99
N TYR A 445 -5.03 1.04 -27.91
CA TYR A 445 -6.38 0.73 -28.38
C TYR A 445 -6.48 0.91 -29.89
N ASP A 446 -7.25 0.05 -30.54
CA ASP A 446 -7.64 0.18 -31.95
C ASP A 446 -9.14 0.53 -32.10
N SER A 447 -9.65 0.56 -33.32
CA SER A 447 -11.05 0.90 -33.59
C SER A 447 -12.07 -0.09 -33.04
N GLU A 448 -11.74 -1.39 -32.97
CA GLU A 448 -12.63 -2.40 -32.40
C GLU A 448 -12.71 -2.22 -30.88
N VAL A 449 -11.55 -1.97 -30.24
CA VAL A 449 -11.47 -1.68 -28.82
C VAL A 449 -12.26 -0.42 -28.45
N MET A 450 -12.34 0.58 -29.32
CA MET A 450 -13.10 1.81 -29.04
C MET A 450 -14.61 1.57 -28.88
N GLU A 451 -15.20 0.66 -29.65
CA GLU A 451 -16.65 0.38 -29.54
C GLU A 451 -16.94 -0.43 -28.28
N ILE A 452 -16.10 -1.42 -27.97
CA ILE A 452 -16.15 -2.20 -26.73
C ILE A 452 -15.93 -1.28 -25.51
N ALA A 453 -14.94 -0.38 -25.57
CA ALA A 453 -14.67 0.60 -24.53
C ALA A 453 -15.84 1.57 -24.31
N ARG A 454 -16.61 1.90 -25.35
CA ARG A 454 -17.84 2.70 -25.22
C ARG A 454 -18.92 1.96 -24.44
N LYS A 455 -19.14 0.68 -24.72
CA LYS A 455 -20.05 -0.19 -23.95
C LYS A 455 -19.63 -0.24 -22.49
N TYR A 456 -18.35 -0.51 -22.21
CA TYR A 456 -17.85 -0.60 -20.84
C TYR A 456 -17.79 0.73 -20.10
N THR A 457 -17.56 1.85 -20.79
CA THR A 457 -17.63 3.16 -20.15
C THR A 457 -19.04 3.44 -19.66
N ALA A 458 -20.07 3.05 -20.41
CA ALA A 458 -21.47 3.19 -19.98
C ALA A 458 -21.79 2.27 -18.78
N ILE A 459 -21.31 1.03 -18.79
CA ILE A 459 -21.44 0.09 -17.66
C ILE A 459 -20.72 0.66 -16.43
N HIS A 460 -19.49 1.13 -16.61
CA HIS A 460 -18.69 1.74 -15.54
C HIS A 460 -19.41 2.96 -14.96
N GLU A 461 -19.89 3.88 -15.79
CA GLU A 461 -20.57 5.09 -15.32
C GLU A 461 -21.88 4.79 -14.56
N SER A 462 -22.61 3.75 -14.97
CA SER A 462 -23.92 3.41 -14.40
C SER A 462 -23.86 2.46 -13.19
N ILE A 463 -22.94 1.50 -13.18
CA ILE A 463 -22.86 0.44 -12.16
C ILE A 463 -21.66 0.66 -11.24
N VAL A 464 -20.46 0.76 -11.79
CA VAL A 464 -19.21 0.71 -11.01
C VAL A 464 -18.91 2.05 -10.32
N ALA A 465 -18.96 3.16 -11.06
CA ALA A 465 -18.57 4.47 -10.58
C ALA A 465 -19.43 4.97 -9.40
N PRO A 466 -20.77 4.78 -9.37
CA PRO A 466 -21.57 5.11 -8.19
C PRO A 466 -21.12 4.35 -6.94
N ARG A 467 -20.88 3.04 -7.08
CA ARG A 467 -20.45 2.18 -5.97
C ARG A 467 -19.05 2.53 -5.49
N VAL A 468 -18.10 2.70 -6.40
CA VAL A 468 -16.74 3.14 -6.07
C VAL A 468 -16.73 4.51 -5.39
N LEU A 469 -17.61 5.44 -5.80
CA LEU A 469 -17.72 6.76 -5.17
C LEU A 469 -18.29 6.71 -3.75
N GLU A 470 -19.26 5.83 -3.50
CA GLU A 470 -19.79 5.56 -2.16
C GLU A 470 -18.69 4.98 -1.26
N LEU A 471 -18.04 3.91 -1.73
CA LEU A 471 -16.93 3.26 -1.02
C LEU A 471 -15.76 4.23 -0.77
N ALA A 472 -15.44 5.10 -1.73
CA ALA A 472 -14.41 6.13 -1.54
C ALA A 472 -14.77 7.11 -0.40
N GLY A 473 -16.06 7.36 -0.16
CA GLY A 473 -16.53 8.08 1.01
C GLY A 473 -16.32 7.30 2.30
N GLU A 474 -16.67 6.01 2.32
CA GLU A 474 -16.47 5.11 3.47
C GLU A 474 -14.99 4.98 3.86
N VAL A 475 -14.08 4.92 2.88
CA VAL A 475 -12.62 4.80 3.10
C VAL A 475 -12.08 5.94 3.98
N LEU A 476 -12.69 7.13 3.95
CA LEU A 476 -12.26 8.26 4.79
C LEU A 476 -12.38 7.94 6.29
N ASP A 477 -13.36 7.12 6.65
CA ASP A 477 -13.65 6.74 8.03
C ASP A 477 -13.08 5.36 8.38
N THR A 478 -13.23 4.38 7.49
CA THR A 478 -12.86 2.98 7.74
C THR A 478 -11.42 2.68 7.33
N GLY A 479 -10.98 3.25 6.21
CA GLY A 479 -9.76 2.87 5.49
C GLY A 479 -9.89 1.54 4.72
N ASP A 480 -11.07 0.93 4.69
CA ASP A 480 -11.29 -0.34 3.98
C ASP A 480 -10.96 -0.19 2.49
N PRO A 481 -10.27 -1.15 1.86
CA PRO A 481 -9.97 -1.06 0.43
C PRO A 481 -11.26 -1.09 -0.40
N ILE A 482 -11.27 -0.38 -1.52
CA ILE A 482 -12.43 -0.38 -2.44
C ILE A 482 -12.48 -1.69 -3.22
N ILE A 483 -11.33 -2.13 -3.74
CA ILE A 483 -11.16 -3.41 -4.43
C ILE A 483 -10.69 -4.43 -3.42
N ARG A 484 -11.42 -5.53 -3.27
CA ARG A 484 -11.24 -6.50 -2.19
C ARG A 484 -11.05 -7.90 -2.77
N PRO A 485 -10.21 -8.74 -2.16
CA PRO A 485 -10.14 -10.15 -2.53
C PRO A 485 -11.33 -10.92 -1.99
N LEU A 486 -11.60 -12.12 -2.53
CA LEU A 486 -12.77 -12.90 -2.13
C LEU A 486 -12.77 -13.34 -0.66
N TRP A 487 -11.58 -13.61 -0.10
CA TRP A 487 -11.48 -13.93 1.33
C TRP A 487 -11.96 -12.81 2.25
N TRP A 488 -12.16 -11.59 1.72
CA TRP A 488 -12.67 -10.46 2.48
C TRP A 488 -14.04 -10.76 3.10
N ILE A 489 -14.93 -11.38 2.32
CA ILE A 489 -16.26 -11.82 2.75
C ILE A 489 -16.27 -13.31 3.15
N ALA A 490 -15.33 -14.10 2.63
CA ALA A 490 -15.18 -15.52 2.89
C ALA A 490 -13.98 -15.81 3.81
N THR A 491 -14.00 -15.26 5.02
CA THR A 491 -12.83 -15.17 5.92
C THR A 491 -12.33 -16.47 6.51
N GLY A 492 -13.05 -17.58 6.29
CA GLY A 492 -12.71 -18.93 6.76
C GLY A 492 -12.54 -19.94 5.62
N ASP A 493 -12.56 -19.48 4.37
CA ASP A 493 -12.57 -20.34 3.19
C ASP A 493 -11.16 -20.45 2.56
N GLU A 494 -10.59 -21.65 2.62
CA GLU A 494 -9.24 -21.93 2.10
C GLU A 494 -9.11 -21.79 0.58
N THR A 495 -10.20 -21.99 -0.16
CA THR A 495 -10.24 -21.78 -1.61
C THR A 495 -10.22 -20.29 -1.90
N ALA A 496 -11.03 -19.49 -1.20
CA ALA A 496 -11.08 -18.04 -1.36
C ALA A 496 -9.73 -17.36 -1.06
N TYR A 497 -8.90 -17.92 -0.18
CA TYR A 497 -7.53 -17.44 0.06
C TYR A 497 -6.65 -17.47 -1.19
N LYS A 498 -6.93 -18.39 -2.13
CA LYS A 498 -6.08 -18.67 -3.30
C LYS A 498 -6.60 -18.06 -4.60
N ILE A 499 -7.85 -17.58 -4.64
CA ILE A 499 -8.41 -16.98 -5.85
C ILE A 499 -7.69 -15.65 -6.14
N ASP A 500 -7.00 -15.62 -7.28
CA ASP A 500 -6.23 -14.48 -7.79
C ASP A 500 -6.83 -13.87 -9.07
N SER A 501 -7.82 -14.55 -9.67
CA SER A 501 -8.45 -14.16 -10.93
C SER A 501 -9.83 -13.52 -10.77
N GLN A 502 -10.26 -13.25 -9.54
CA GLN A 502 -11.54 -12.60 -9.22
C GLN A 502 -11.35 -11.59 -8.10
N PHE A 503 -12.16 -10.54 -8.08
CA PHE A 503 -12.14 -9.54 -7.02
C PHE A 503 -13.55 -9.01 -6.74
N LEU A 504 -13.70 -8.31 -5.63
CA LEU A 504 -14.90 -7.61 -5.22
C LEU A 504 -14.68 -6.09 -5.33
N ILE A 505 -15.73 -5.36 -5.65
CA ILE A 505 -15.83 -3.91 -5.49
C ILE A 505 -16.79 -3.71 -4.32
N GLY A 506 -16.26 -3.31 -3.16
CA GLY A 506 -17.03 -3.38 -1.91
C GLY A 506 -17.21 -4.81 -1.43
N ASP A 507 -18.34 -5.10 -0.78
CA ASP A 507 -18.67 -6.45 -0.27
C ASP A 507 -19.62 -7.23 -1.18
N ASP A 508 -20.13 -6.59 -2.24
CA ASP A 508 -21.34 -7.01 -2.94
C ASP A 508 -21.16 -7.17 -4.46
N LEU A 509 -20.24 -6.45 -5.11
CA LEU A 509 -20.04 -6.59 -6.55
C LEU A 509 -18.80 -7.44 -6.86
N MET A 510 -18.99 -8.72 -7.18
CA MET A 510 -17.90 -9.62 -7.58
C MET A 510 -17.66 -9.54 -9.09
N VAL A 511 -16.39 -9.47 -9.51
CA VAL A 511 -15.98 -9.39 -10.92
C VAL A 511 -15.00 -10.53 -11.23
N ALA A 512 -15.22 -11.21 -12.36
CA ALA A 512 -14.44 -12.33 -12.84
C ALA A 512 -13.97 -12.08 -14.30
N PRO A 513 -12.88 -11.32 -14.52
CA PRO A 513 -12.41 -10.95 -15.86
C PRO A 513 -11.81 -12.14 -16.64
N VAL A 514 -11.93 -12.18 -17.96
CA VAL A 514 -11.17 -13.15 -18.78
C VAL A 514 -9.71 -12.69 -18.87
N LEU A 515 -8.76 -13.55 -18.50
CA LEU A 515 -7.34 -13.19 -18.36
C LEU A 515 -6.44 -13.75 -19.48
N GLU A 516 -6.96 -14.66 -20.30
CA GLU A 516 -6.19 -15.36 -21.32
C GLU A 516 -6.58 -14.90 -22.74
N PRO A 517 -5.62 -14.55 -23.60
CA PRO A 517 -5.91 -14.18 -24.99
C PRO A 517 -6.66 -15.28 -25.75
N GLY A 518 -7.74 -14.91 -26.42
CA GLY A 518 -8.54 -15.82 -27.26
C GLY A 518 -9.52 -16.73 -26.51
N LYS A 519 -9.56 -16.68 -25.18
CA LYS A 519 -10.58 -17.39 -24.39
C LYS A 519 -11.91 -16.64 -24.41
N GLN A 520 -13.00 -17.40 -24.48
CA GLN A 520 -14.39 -16.92 -24.40
C GLN A 520 -15.18 -17.71 -23.35
N GLU A 521 -14.47 -18.27 -22.39
CA GLU A 521 -14.99 -19.01 -21.26
C GLU A 521 -13.99 -18.91 -20.10
N ARG A 522 -14.47 -19.06 -18.87
CA ARG A 522 -13.58 -19.16 -17.71
C ARG A 522 -14.23 -19.91 -16.55
N ASP A 523 -13.40 -20.45 -15.67
CA ASP A 523 -13.84 -20.95 -14.38
C ASP A 523 -14.12 -19.79 -13.41
N ILE A 524 -15.19 -19.93 -12.63
CA ILE A 524 -15.66 -18.95 -11.65
C ILE A 524 -15.90 -19.65 -10.32
N TYR A 525 -15.40 -19.05 -9.25
CA TYR A 525 -15.66 -19.50 -7.89
C TYR A 525 -16.60 -18.54 -7.17
N LEU A 526 -17.70 -19.05 -6.63
CA LEU A 526 -18.69 -18.30 -5.86
C LEU A 526 -18.68 -18.76 -4.40
N PRO A 527 -18.34 -17.86 -3.45
CA PRO A 527 -18.50 -18.13 -2.03
C PRO A 527 -19.97 -18.40 -1.65
N ALA A 528 -20.18 -19.05 -0.51
CA ALA A 528 -21.51 -19.18 0.07
C ALA A 528 -22.21 -17.82 0.23
N GLY A 529 -23.47 -17.75 -0.15
CA GLY A 529 -24.22 -16.50 -0.24
C GLY A 529 -25.30 -16.54 -1.31
N ARG A 530 -25.96 -15.40 -1.51
CA ARG A 530 -26.91 -15.21 -2.60
C ARG A 530 -26.28 -14.30 -3.63
N TRP A 531 -26.23 -14.77 -4.86
CA TRP A 531 -25.62 -14.06 -5.97
C TRP A 531 -26.59 -13.98 -7.14
N GLN A 532 -26.59 -12.85 -7.83
CA GLN A 532 -27.23 -12.70 -9.12
C GLN A 532 -26.17 -12.39 -10.19
N SER A 533 -26.10 -13.20 -11.25
CA SER A 533 -25.19 -12.90 -12.38
C SER A 533 -25.66 -11.66 -13.15
N TYR A 534 -24.75 -11.04 -13.89
CA TYR A 534 -25.08 -9.98 -14.85
C TYR A 534 -26.12 -10.40 -15.91
N LYS A 535 -26.34 -11.70 -16.12
CA LYS A 535 -27.37 -12.28 -16.99
C LYS A 535 -28.71 -12.52 -16.29
N GLY A 536 -28.80 -12.23 -14.98
CA GLY A 536 -30.01 -12.34 -14.17
C GLY A 536 -30.21 -13.71 -13.51
N GLU A 537 -29.28 -14.64 -13.69
CA GLU A 537 -29.32 -15.97 -13.05
C GLU A 537 -29.12 -15.82 -11.55
N GLN A 538 -29.91 -16.56 -10.76
CA GLN A 538 -29.86 -16.49 -9.30
C GLN A 538 -29.24 -17.75 -8.72
N PHE A 539 -28.33 -17.56 -7.77
CA PHE A 539 -27.64 -18.62 -7.05
C PHE A 539 -27.86 -18.43 -5.55
N ASP A 540 -28.49 -19.41 -4.90
CA ASP A 540 -28.60 -19.48 -3.43
C ASP A 540 -27.66 -20.59 -2.93
N ILE A 541 -26.44 -20.19 -2.59
CA ILE A 541 -25.29 -21.06 -2.40
C ILE A 541 -25.06 -21.26 -0.90
N LYS A 542 -25.27 -22.48 -0.41
CA LYS A 542 -24.98 -22.84 1.00
C LYS A 542 -23.52 -23.20 1.23
N GLU A 543 -22.93 -23.88 0.25
CA GLU A 543 -21.53 -24.31 0.23
C GLU A 543 -20.90 -23.77 -1.06
N PRO A 544 -19.63 -23.32 -1.03
CA PRO A 544 -19.00 -22.69 -2.18
C PRO A 544 -19.17 -23.47 -3.49
N LEU A 545 -19.45 -22.74 -4.58
CA LEU A 545 -19.75 -23.29 -5.89
C LEU A 545 -18.64 -22.96 -6.89
N HIS A 546 -18.23 -23.95 -7.67
CA HIS A 546 -17.36 -23.75 -8.84
C HIS A 546 -18.19 -23.90 -10.11
N LEU A 547 -18.28 -22.83 -10.89
CA LEU A 547 -18.82 -22.84 -12.25
C LEU A 547 -17.65 -23.07 -13.20
N THR A 548 -17.68 -24.14 -13.97
CA THR A 548 -16.63 -24.50 -14.93
C THR A 548 -17.03 -24.06 -16.33
N ASP A 549 -16.06 -23.61 -17.13
CA ASP A 549 -16.27 -23.25 -18.55
C ASP A 549 -17.44 -22.26 -18.74
N TYR A 550 -17.59 -21.28 -17.84
CA TYR A 550 -18.67 -20.31 -17.92
C TYR A 550 -18.46 -19.40 -19.15
N PRO A 551 -19.43 -19.32 -20.08
CA PRO A 551 -19.25 -18.64 -21.36
C PRO A 551 -19.25 -17.11 -21.21
N VAL A 552 -18.28 -16.45 -21.85
CA VAL A 552 -18.05 -15.00 -21.82
C VAL A 552 -17.68 -14.52 -23.22
N ASP A 553 -18.58 -13.76 -23.86
CA ASP A 553 -18.29 -13.17 -25.15
C ASP A 553 -17.21 -12.08 -25.04
N LEU A 554 -16.55 -11.76 -26.17
CA LEU A 554 -15.46 -10.77 -26.22
C LEU A 554 -15.87 -9.39 -25.66
N ASP A 555 -17.14 -9.02 -25.79
CA ASP A 555 -17.69 -7.76 -25.31
C ASP A 555 -18.46 -7.90 -23.98
N GLU A 556 -18.25 -8.99 -23.23
CA GLU A 556 -18.80 -9.23 -21.89
C GLU A 556 -17.72 -9.32 -20.79
N ILE A 557 -18.05 -8.83 -19.59
CA ILE A 557 -17.30 -9.05 -18.36
C ILE A 557 -18.26 -9.71 -17.38
N VAL A 558 -17.83 -10.83 -16.81
CA VAL A 558 -18.61 -11.52 -15.80
C VAL A 558 -18.57 -10.75 -14.49
N TYR A 559 -19.75 -10.43 -13.97
CA TYR A 559 -19.91 -9.94 -12.60
C TYR A 559 -21.16 -10.51 -11.95
N PHE A 560 -21.17 -10.50 -10.62
CA PHE A 560 -22.26 -10.94 -9.75
C PHE A 560 -22.53 -9.88 -8.69
N VAL A 561 -23.80 -9.72 -8.30
CA VAL A 561 -24.28 -8.83 -7.24
C VAL A 561 -25.03 -9.56 -6.15
#